data_AF-A0A820L7L0-F1
#
_entry.id   AF-A0A820L7L0-F1
#
_cell.length_a   1.000
_cell.length_b   1.000
_cell.length_c   1.000
_cell.angle_alpha   90.00
_cell.angle_beta   90.00
_cell.angle_gamma   90.00
#
_symmetry.space_group_name_H-M   'P 1'
#
loop_
_entity.id
_entity.type
_entity.pdbx_description
1 polymer ?
#
loop_
_entity_poly.entity_id
_entity_poly.type
_entity_poly.pdbx_seq_one_letter_code
_entity_poly.pdbx_strand_id
1 'polypeptide(L)' 'ELTYACKKRKQLIPIRLQEKYDPDGWFGLIAAELLYIDFTKKDFATNYRNLLKEIESGENVV' A
#
# COMPACT_ATOMS: atom_id res chain seq x y z
N GLU A 1 12.43 5.96 3.58
CA GLU A 1 12.01 6.02 2.16
C GLU A 1 11.66 4.64 1.64
N LEU A 2 10.80 4.54 0.62
CA LEU A 2 10.34 3.26 0.06
C LEU A 2 11.51 2.33 -0.31
N THR A 3 12.59 2.88 -0.91
CA THR A 3 13.82 2.14 -1.26
C THR A 3 14.39 1.36 -0.08
N TYR A 4 14.38 1.97 1.10
CA TYR A 4 14.94 1.35 2.30
C TYR A 4 14.07 0.19 2.76
N ALA A 5 12.74 0.37 2.77
CA ALA A 5 11.80 -0.68 3.13
C ALA A 5 11.87 -1.87 2.16
N CYS A 6 11.97 -1.61 0.85
CA CYS A 6 12.20 -2.63 -0.18
C CYS A 6 13.52 -3.38 0.07
N LYS A 7 14.63 -2.68 0.32
CA LYS A 7 15.93 -3.29 0.63
C LYS A 7 15.90 -4.18 1.86
N LYS A 8 15.08 -3.83 2.86
CA LYS A 8 14.90 -4.60 4.10
C LYS A 8 13.80 -5.65 4.01
N ARG A 9 13.20 -5.86 2.83
CA ARG A 9 12.07 -6.77 2.61
C ARG A 9 10.96 -6.58 3.65
N LYS A 10 10.71 -5.33 4.02
CA LYS A 10 9.60 -4.99 4.90
C LYS A 10 8.31 -5.15 4.12
N GLN A 11 7.25 -5.53 4.82
CA GLN A 11 5.92 -5.49 4.25
C GLN A 11 5.61 -4.05 3.81
N LEU A 12 5.08 -3.92 2.60
CA LEU A 12 4.63 -2.65 2.04
C LEU A 12 3.12 -2.77 1.84
N ILE A 13 2.36 -1.87 2.45
CA ILE A 13 0.91 -1.76 2.28
C ILE A 13 0.65 -0.40 1.63
N PRO A 14 0.59 -0.32 0.28
CA PRO A 14 0.36 0.95 -0.38
C PRO A 14 -1.11 1.38 -0.22
N ILE A 15 -1.30 2.68 0.05
CA ILE A 15 -2.62 3.30 0.14
C ILE A 15 -2.72 4.43 -0.89
N ARG A 16 -3.86 4.52 -1.57
CA ARG A 16 -4.16 5.63 -2.49
C ARG A 16 -5.19 6.54 -1.85
N LEU A 17 -4.82 7.80 -1.64
CA LEU A 17 -5.67 8.82 -1.02
C LEU A 17 -6.23 9.84 -2.03
N GLN A 18 -5.67 9.89 -3.24
CA GLN A 18 -6.05 10.83 -4.29
C GLN A 18 -6.41 10.11 -5.59
N GLU A 19 -7.50 10.54 -6.21
CA GLU A 19 -7.90 10.01 -7.52
C GLU A 19 -6.87 10.38 -8.57
N LYS A 20 -6.64 9.49 -9.53
CA LYS A 20 -5.75 9.70 -10.68
C LYS A 20 -4.31 10.10 -10.33
N TYR A 21 -3.88 9.91 -9.08
CA TYR A 21 -2.46 9.95 -8.73
C TYR A 21 -1.68 8.97 -9.62
N ASP A 22 -0.76 9.51 -10.40
CA ASP A 22 0.14 8.77 -11.28
C ASP A 22 1.55 8.87 -10.70
N PRO A 23 2.04 7.81 -10.05
CA PRO A 23 3.38 7.81 -9.46
C PRO A 23 4.45 7.87 -10.55
N ASP A 24 5.32 8.86 -10.50
CA ASP A 24 6.41 9.03 -11.47
C ASP A 24 7.72 8.34 -11.05
N GLY A 25 8.56 8.05 -12.06
CA GLY A 25 9.89 7.48 -11.87
C GLY A 25 9.92 6.08 -11.26
N TRP A 26 10.90 5.84 -10.37
CA TRP A 26 11.13 4.52 -9.76
C TRP A 26 10.03 4.10 -8.77
N PHE A 27 9.26 5.06 -8.24
CA PHE A 27 8.11 4.78 -7.39
C PHE A 27 6.96 4.21 -8.22
N GLY A 28 6.76 4.67 -9.46
CA GLY A 28 5.76 4.16 -10.38
C GLY A 28 5.94 2.68 -10.74
N LEU A 29 7.18 2.26 -10.97
CA LEU A 29 7.50 0.84 -11.21
C LEU A 29 7.11 -0.05 -10.02
N ILE A 30 7.42 0.39 -8.81
CA ILE A 30 7.09 -0.38 -7.58
C ILE A 30 5.59 -0.34 -7.32
N ALA A 31 4.95 0.81 -7.52
CA ALA A 31 3.51 0.98 -7.33
C ALA A 31 2.68 0.16 -8.34
N ALA A 32 3.21 -0.08 -9.56
CA ALA A 32 2.55 -0.90 -10.57
C ALA A 32 2.50 -2.39 -10.20
N GLU A 33 3.50 -2.89 -9.46
CA GLU A 33 3.58 -4.29 -9.03
C GLU A 33 2.82 -4.56 -7.72
N LEU A 34 2.55 -3.51 -6.92
CA LEU A 34 1.89 -3.64 -5.62
C LEU A 34 0.38 -3.41 -5.72
N LEU A 35 -0.40 -4.37 -5.20
CA LEU A 35 -1.82 -4.15 -4.95
C LEU A 35 -1.97 -3.09 -3.83
N TYR A 36 -2.81 -2.08 -4.06
CA TYR A 36 -3.02 -0.98 -3.12
C TYR A 36 -4.47 -0.89 -2.65
N ILE A 37 -4.65 -0.39 -1.42
CA ILE A 37 -5.98 -0.06 -0.89
C ILE A 37 -6.34 1.34 -1.40
N ASP A 38 -7.42 1.40 -2.18
CA ASP A 38 -7.89 2.64 -2.80
C ASP A 38 -8.96 3.33 -1.94
N PHE A 39 -8.54 4.34 -1.16
CA PHE A 39 -9.43 5.14 -0.31
C PHE A 39 -10.35 6.08 -1.10
N THR A 40 -10.16 6.18 -2.43
CA THR A 40 -11.01 7.01 -3.29
C THR A 40 -12.26 6.26 -3.78
N LYS A 41 -12.26 4.92 -3.72
CA LYS A 41 -13.32 4.08 -4.32
C LYS A 41 -14.38 3.55 -3.36
N LYS A 42 -14.09 3.50 -2.06
CA LYS A 42 -15.00 2.98 -1.02
C LYS A 42 -15.00 3.91 0.18
N ASP A 43 -16.02 3.77 1.03
CA ASP A 43 -16.09 4.51 2.27
C ASP A 43 -14.86 4.25 3.17
N PHE A 44 -14.54 5.25 3.99
CA PHE A 44 -13.36 5.21 4.86
C PHE A 44 -13.37 4.00 5.80
N ALA A 45 -14.51 3.65 6.40
CA ALA A 45 -14.58 2.58 7.39
C ALA A 45 -14.31 1.20 6.77
N THR A 46 -14.79 0.95 5.54
CA THR A 46 -14.49 -0.27 4.80
C THR A 46 -13.01 -0.36 4.43
N ASN A 47 -12.41 0.71 3.92
CA ASN A 47 -11.00 0.71 3.56
C ASN A 47 -10.08 0.65 4.79
N TYR A 48 -10.46 1.29 5.89
CA TYR A 48 -9.76 1.19 7.16
C TYR A 48 -9.75 -0.25 7.70
N ARG A 49 -10.88 -0.96 7.64
CA ARG A 49 -10.93 -2.39 7.99
C ARG A 49 -10.04 -3.25 7.09
N ASN A 50 -9.97 -2.96 5.79
CA ASN A 50 -9.07 -3.68 4.88
C ASN A 50 -7.60 -3.41 5.24
N LEU A 51 -7.27 -2.18 5.58
CA LEU A 51 -5.91 -1.80 6.01
C LEU A 51 -5.51 -2.53 7.30
N LEU A 52 -6.39 -2.59 8.30
CA LEU A 52 -6.12 -3.34 9.53
C LEU A 52 -5.84 -4.82 9.26
N LYS A 53 -6.62 -5.45 8.36
CA LYS A 53 -6.38 -6.85 7.97
C LYS A 53 -5.02 -7.06 7.31
N GLU A 54 -4.58 -6.15 6.44
CA GLU A 54 -3.26 -6.23 5.81
C GLU A 54 -2.13 -6.08 6.85
N ILE A 55 -2.29 -5.18 7.81
CA ILE A 55 -1.33 -4.98 8.90
C ILE A 55 -1.22 -6.26 9.76
N GLU A 56 -2.35 -6.82 10.19
CA GLU A 56 -2.40 -8.05 11.00
C GLU A 56 -1.86 -9.26 10.23
N SER A 57 -2.16 -9.37 8.94
CA SER A 57 -1.68 -10.45 8.07
C SER A 57 -0.14 -10.46 7.97
N GLY A 58 0.48 -9.28 7.95
CA GLY A 58 1.93 -9.14 7.89
C GLY A 58 2.68 -9.49 9.17
N GLU A 59 2.02 -9.38 10.34
CA GLU A 59 2.59 -9.76 11.63
C GLU A 59 2.63 -11.29 11.82
N ASN A 60 1.76 -12.04 11.13
CA ASN A 60 1.65 -13.51 11.25
C ASN A 60 2.66 -14.30 10.40
N VAL A 61 3.61 -13.63 9.73
CA VAL A 61 4.64 -14.28 8.88
C VAL A 61 6.02 -14.32 9.58
N VAL A 62 6.04 -14.32 10.92
CA VAL A 62 7.27 -14.41 11.73
C VAL A 62 7.37 -15.76 12.42
#